data_AF-A0A6G0W6W0-F1
#
_entry.id   AF-A0A6G0W6W0-F1
#
_cell.length_a   1.000
_cell.length_b   1.000
_cell.length_c   1.000
_cell.angle_alpha   90.00
_cell.angle_beta   90.00
_cell.angle_gamma   90.00
#
_symmetry.space_group_name_H-M   'P 1'
#
loop_
_entity.id
_entity.type
_entity.pdbx_description
1 polymer ?
#
loop_
_entity_poly.entity_id
_entity_poly.type
_entity_poly.pdbx_seq_one_letter_code
_entity_poly.pdbx_strand_id
1 'polypeptide(L)'
;MGAAASLQSLGAQEIAIHVEQLGEAYKDYADCFVKNGVDGAILSQLNENDLDSLLVDLGIASSVHRKLLGLHLGKFKLIPRPASKRRPLPRALPTHVTQPPSILLGKLFAFQGVHLIDPDDLSSVIDKICYVAGPSQCDGETTYDCFVNYRVATEKVVAEKLYLHLQTHQLHPFLDRFCLKNGEPWREGFIRGLTQSRIFVALVSQAGLAKCRDDSVDHGVDNLLLEYEVALTMAEADPSFVILPVYVAATVAGGGFIKFQDFASDIYSPTVHPKEATQSGLVDQINRTCGGIGTLHSHRHVLSDDATDVNRKISLSESSSANVPELLREALHLNKSALEMLFGLAQRSKHAAKIVAAGGVTVMFDILASDGAVEVKDVAAAVLSLLARSLERAERQATSDNVWELFVADRTQEVLLTILSSDSDIQKHYVVMGLVHVANCDASVKARLLQSKDLVACLHHLAETGPAVLRGACLDLLQ
;
A
#
# COMPACT_ATOMS: atom_id res chain seq x y z
N MET A 1 13.59 -25.72 7.90
CA MET A 1 13.51 -24.56 7.00
C MET A 1 14.30 -23.44 7.66
N GLY A 2 15.35 -22.98 6.97
CA GLY A 2 16.50 -22.30 7.57
C GLY A 2 16.27 -20.83 7.91
N ALA A 3 17.15 -20.30 8.76
CA ALA A 3 17.25 -18.88 9.06
C ALA A 3 17.29 -18.06 7.76
N ALA A 4 16.48 -17.01 7.66
CA ALA A 4 16.49 -16.11 6.53
C ALA A 4 17.90 -15.49 6.39
N ALA A 5 18.63 -15.90 5.36
CA ALA A 5 19.93 -15.33 5.03
C ALA A 5 19.74 -13.86 4.63
N SER A 6 20.61 -13.00 5.15
CA SER A 6 20.68 -11.60 4.73
C SER A 6 20.96 -11.55 3.22
N LEU A 7 20.39 -10.59 2.48
CA LEU A 7 20.67 -10.43 1.05
C LEU A 7 22.18 -10.44 0.78
N GLN A 8 22.97 -9.75 1.62
CA GLN A 8 24.43 -9.68 1.47
C GLN A 8 25.15 -11.04 1.59
N SER A 9 24.51 -12.04 2.19
CA SER A 9 25.06 -13.40 2.29
C SER A 9 24.62 -14.33 1.16
N LEU A 10 23.69 -13.90 0.31
CA LEU A 10 23.19 -14.74 -0.78
C LEU A 10 24.19 -14.75 -1.94
N GLY A 11 24.67 -15.92 -2.31
CA GLY A 11 25.48 -16.11 -3.52
C GLY A 11 24.62 -15.98 -4.79
N ALA A 12 25.27 -15.77 -5.94
CA ALA A 12 24.58 -15.65 -7.22
C ALA A 12 23.65 -16.84 -7.54
N GLN A 13 24.03 -18.06 -7.13
CA GLN A 13 23.20 -19.26 -7.29
C GLN A 13 21.91 -19.20 -6.46
N GLU A 14 21.96 -18.63 -5.26
CA GLU A 14 20.79 -18.51 -4.38
C GLU A 14 19.86 -17.41 -4.90
N ILE A 15 20.42 -16.31 -5.41
CA ILE A 15 19.65 -15.29 -6.12
C ILE A 15 18.94 -15.87 -7.34
N ALA A 16 19.62 -16.72 -8.13
CA ALA A 16 19.01 -17.38 -9.27
C ALA A 16 17.81 -18.25 -8.86
N ILE A 17 17.91 -19.02 -7.78
CA ILE A 17 16.78 -19.80 -7.23
C ILE A 17 15.60 -18.88 -6.88
N HIS A 18 15.84 -17.70 -6.31
CA HIS A 18 14.78 -16.73 -6.02
C HIS A 18 14.14 -16.14 -7.29
N VAL A 19 14.94 -15.91 -8.35
CA VAL A 19 14.43 -15.49 -9.65
C VAL A 19 13.53 -16.56 -10.26
N GLU A 20 13.90 -17.84 -10.20
CA GLU A 20 13.08 -18.96 -10.69
C GLU A 20 11.74 -19.09 -9.97
N GLN A 21 11.67 -18.72 -8.68
CA GLN A 21 10.44 -18.74 -7.89
C GLN A 21 9.36 -17.78 -8.41
N LEU A 22 9.70 -16.81 -9.26
CA LEU A 22 8.72 -15.94 -9.91
C LEU A 22 7.91 -16.63 -11.01
N GLY A 23 8.39 -17.78 -11.52
CA GLY A 23 7.69 -18.61 -12.49
C GLY A 23 8.56 -19.07 -13.66
N GLU A 24 8.03 -19.96 -14.49
CA GLU A 24 8.71 -20.52 -15.68
C GLU A 24 9.33 -19.45 -16.58
N ALA A 25 8.63 -18.34 -16.82
CA ALA A 25 9.10 -17.24 -17.66
C ALA A 25 10.37 -16.53 -17.13
N TYR A 26 10.74 -16.75 -15.87
CA TYR A 26 11.92 -16.14 -15.24
C TYR A 26 13.11 -17.10 -15.15
N LYS A 27 12.94 -18.39 -15.47
CA LYS A 27 14.04 -19.36 -15.44
C LYS A 27 15.17 -18.98 -16.38
N ASP A 28 14.84 -18.48 -17.56
CA ASP A 28 15.83 -18.02 -18.53
C ASP A 28 16.71 -16.87 -17.99
N TYR A 29 16.18 -16.08 -17.05
CA TYR A 29 16.91 -14.99 -16.42
C TYR A 29 17.79 -15.46 -15.27
N ALA A 30 17.41 -16.54 -14.57
CA ALA A 30 18.16 -17.06 -13.43
C ALA A 30 19.61 -17.39 -13.81
N ASP A 31 19.80 -18.01 -14.97
CA ASP A 31 21.11 -18.29 -15.56
C ASP A 31 21.95 -17.03 -15.78
N CYS A 32 21.31 -15.91 -16.16
CA CYS A 32 22.00 -14.64 -16.36
C CYS A 32 22.57 -14.09 -15.05
N PHE A 33 21.88 -14.24 -13.92
CA PHE A 33 22.39 -13.81 -12.62
C PHE A 33 23.65 -14.61 -12.22
N VAL A 34 23.64 -15.94 -12.42
CA VAL A 34 24.79 -16.79 -12.13
C VAL A 34 25.97 -16.48 -13.05
N LYS A 35 25.73 -16.40 -14.37
CA LYS A 35 26.78 -16.16 -15.38
C LYS A 35 27.47 -14.81 -15.19
N ASN A 36 26.74 -13.79 -14.75
CA ASN A 36 27.28 -12.45 -14.51
C ASN A 36 27.72 -12.23 -13.06
N GLY A 37 27.67 -13.27 -12.21
CA GLY A 37 28.10 -13.17 -10.81
C GLY A 37 27.28 -12.17 -9.99
N VAL A 38 26.00 -11.95 -10.34
CA VAL A 38 25.12 -11.02 -9.63
C VAL A 38 24.66 -11.70 -8.33
N ASP A 39 25.38 -11.41 -7.25
CA ASP A 39 25.06 -11.88 -5.91
C ASP A 39 24.27 -10.83 -5.11
N GLY A 40 23.86 -11.20 -3.91
CA GLY A 40 23.10 -10.29 -3.07
C GLY A 40 23.92 -9.14 -2.49
N ALA A 41 25.25 -9.23 -2.44
CA ALA A 41 26.10 -8.11 -2.05
C ALA A 41 26.01 -6.98 -3.09
N ILE A 42 26.09 -7.30 -4.39
CA ILE A 42 25.88 -6.35 -5.49
C ILE A 42 24.48 -5.77 -5.41
N LEU A 43 23.45 -6.62 -5.36
CA LEU A 43 22.06 -6.17 -5.35
C LEU A 43 21.76 -5.22 -4.19
N SER A 44 22.37 -5.43 -3.01
CA SER A 44 22.17 -4.59 -1.84
C SER A 44 22.67 -3.15 -2.00
N GLN A 45 23.62 -2.91 -2.91
CA GLN A 45 24.25 -1.60 -3.12
C GLN A 45 23.53 -0.75 -4.19
N LEU A 46 22.75 -1.38 -5.06
CA LEU A 46 22.07 -0.70 -6.17
C LEU A 46 20.87 0.10 -5.68
N ASN A 47 20.59 1.28 -6.24
CA ASN A 47 19.27 1.91 -6.10
C ASN A 47 18.28 1.32 -7.13
N GLU A 48 17.03 1.82 -7.20
CA GLU A 48 16.04 1.30 -8.14
C GLU A 48 16.41 1.52 -9.61
N ASN A 49 17.05 2.65 -9.95
CA ASN A 49 17.46 2.97 -11.33
C ASN A 49 18.66 2.12 -11.76
N ASP A 50 19.62 1.92 -10.86
CA ASP A 50 20.79 1.08 -11.12
C ASP A 50 20.38 -0.39 -11.25
N LEU A 51 19.36 -0.82 -10.48
CA LEU A 51 18.79 -2.16 -10.61
C LEU A 51 18.11 -2.35 -11.96
N ASP A 52 17.29 -1.40 -12.43
CA ASP A 52 16.68 -1.51 -13.77
C ASP A 52 17.75 -1.55 -14.87
N SER A 53 18.79 -0.72 -14.75
CA SER A 53 19.92 -0.69 -15.70
C SER A 53 20.65 -2.03 -15.73
N LEU A 54 20.95 -2.60 -14.55
CA LEU A 54 21.56 -3.93 -14.46
C LEU A 54 20.68 -5.00 -15.13
N LEU A 55 19.36 -4.97 -14.93
CA LEU A 55 18.45 -5.95 -15.53
C LEU A 55 18.40 -5.82 -17.07
N VAL A 56 18.56 -4.60 -17.61
CA VAL A 56 18.74 -4.39 -19.05
C VAL A 56 20.05 -5.01 -19.53
N ASP A 57 21.16 -4.80 -18.81
CA ASP A 57 22.47 -5.36 -19.16
C ASP A 57 22.50 -6.90 -19.09
N LEU A 58 21.68 -7.51 -18.23
CA LEU A 58 21.45 -8.95 -18.17
C LEU A 58 20.62 -9.49 -19.36
N GLY A 59 20.17 -8.63 -20.28
CA GLY A 59 19.41 -9.00 -21.46
C GLY A 59 17.89 -9.09 -21.24
N ILE A 60 17.37 -8.58 -20.12
CA ILE A 60 15.94 -8.66 -19.79
C ILE A 60 15.19 -7.50 -20.47
N ALA A 61 14.83 -7.70 -21.74
CA ALA A 61 14.21 -6.66 -22.57
C ALA A 61 12.78 -6.27 -22.12
N SER A 62 12.01 -7.21 -21.57
CA SER A 62 10.64 -6.96 -21.10
C SER A 62 10.62 -6.03 -19.89
N SER A 63 10.06 -4.84 -20.05
CA SER A 63 9.90 -3.86 -18.96
C SER A 63 9.01 -4.39 -17.83
N VAL A 64 8.03 -5.22 -18.14
CA VAL A 64 7.16 -5.88 -17.15
C VAL A 64 7.96 -6.84 -16.29
N HIS A 65 8.81 -7.67 -16.90
CA HIS A 65 9.66 -8.62 -16.16
C HIS A 65 10.69 -7.89 -15.30
N ARG A 66 11.32 -6.82 -15.81
CA ARG A 66 12.26 -6.02 -15.01
C ARG A 66 11.57 -5.41 -13.79
N LYS A 67 10.36 -4.88 -13.95
CA LYS A 67 9.61 -4.30 -12.82
C LYS A 67 9.23 -5.34 -11.78
N LEU A 68 8.78 -6.52 -12.20
CA LEU A 68 8.46 -7.63 -11.28
C LEU A 68 9.71 -8.18 -10.56
N LEU A 69 10.83 -8.30 -11.28
CA LEU A 69 12.12 -8.67 -10.70
C LEU A 69 12.62 -7.63 -9.70
N GLY A 70 12.56 -6.35 -10.06
CA GLY A 70 12.94 -5.25 -9.17
C GLY A 70 12.14 -5.27 -7.86
N LEU A 71 10.82 -5.47 -7.97
CA LEU A 71 9.94 -5.63 -6.80
C LEU A 71 10.29 -6.87 -5.98
N HIS A 72 10.60 -8.00 -6.61
CA HIS A 72 10.95 -9.24 -5.90
C HIS A 72 12.31 -9.13 -5.21
N LEU A 73 13.35 -8.66 -5.91
CA LEU A 73 14.70 -8.52 -5.40
C LEU A 73 14.81 -7.41 -4.32
N GLY A 74 14.00 -6.36 -4.45
CA GLY A 74 13.85 -5.34 -3.42
C GLY A 74 13.39 -5.92 -2.07
N LYS A 75 12.67 -7.06 -2.08
CA LYS A 75 12.24 -7.73 -0.84
C LYS A 75 13.40 -8.21 0.01
N PHE A 76 14.58 -8.44 -0.53
CA PHE A 76 15.70 -8.92 0.28
C PHE A 76 16.48 -7.79 0.96
N LYS A 77 16.38 -6.54 0.48
CA LYS A 77 17.10 -5.40 1.06
C LYS A 77 16.66 -5.05 2.47
N LEU A 78 15.44 -5.40 2.87
CA LEU A 78 14.88 -5.02 4.17
C LEU A 78 14.83 -6.20 5.16
N ILE A 79 15.49 -7.33 4.88
CA ILE A 79 15.58 -8.44 5.85
C ILE A 79 16.38 -7.95 7.06
N PRO A 80 15.77 -7.87 8.26
CA PRO A 80 16.45 -7.36 9.44
C PRO A 80 17.57 -8.29 9.86
N ARG A 81 18.71 -7.71 10.23
CA ARG A 81 19.83 -8.41 10.85
C ARG A 81 19.33 -9.20 12.08
N PRO A 82 19.72 -10.47 12.28
CA PRO A 82 19.28 -11.25 13.44
C PRO A 82 19.60 -10.50 14.73
N ALA A 83 18.61 -10.39 15.62
CA ALA A 83 18.70 -9.56 16.81
C ALA A 83 19.93 -9.95 17.65
N SER A 84 20.96 -9.08 17.67
CA SER A 84 22.08 -9.26 18.57
C SER A 84 21.63 -9.02 20.01
N LYS A 85 22.15 -9.84 20.92
CA LYS A 85 21.96 -9.76 22.38
C LYS A 85 21.95 -8.30 22.89
N ARG A 86 20.84 -7.92 23.55
CA ARG A 86 20.57 -6.65 24.26
C ARG A 86 20.92 -5.37 23.48
N ARG A 87 19.89 -4.71 22.96
CA ARG A 87 19.96 -3.35 22.42
C ARG A 87 20.56 -2.39 23.47
N PRO A 88 21.60 -1.61 23.14
CA PRO A 88 22.05 -0.54 24.02
C PRO A 88 20.94 0.50 24.15
N LEU A 89 20.45 0.71 25.37
CA LEU A 89 19.48 1.76 25.65
C LEU A 89 20.18 3.14 25.58
N PRO A 90 19.49 4.19 25.08
CA PRO A 90 19.97 5.56 25.22
C PRO A 90 20.29 5.88 26.68
N ARG A 91 21.31 6.71 26.93
CA ARG A 91 21.75 7.07 28.29
C ARG A 91 20.65 7.69 29.15
N ALA A 92 19.72 8.41 28.52
CA ALA A 92 18.53 8.96 29.17
C ALA A 92 17.39 9.03 28.14
N LEU A 93 16.21 8.54 28.52
CA LEU A 93 14.99 8.72 27.73
C LEU A 93 14.24 9.97 28.20
N PRO A 94 13.62 10.73 27.28
CA PRO A 94 12.77 11.87 27.63
C PRO A 94 11.70 11.50 28.65
N THR A 95 11.47 12.43 29.59
CA THR A 95 10.47 12.24 30.65
C THR A 95 9.21 13.07 30.47
N HIS A 96 9.29 14.06 29.60
CA HIS A 96 8.28 14.99 29.14
C HIS A 96 8.65 15.38 27.71
N VAL A 97 7.71 15.98 26.98
CA VAL A 97 7.97 16.45 25.61
C VAL A 97 8.90 17.66 25.69
N THR A 98 10.04 17.59 24.99
CA THR A 98 11.03 18.68 24.97
C THR A 98 11.12 19.38 23.62
N GLN A 99 10.66 18.72 22.56
CA GLN A 99 10.65 19.26 21.21
C GLN A 99 9.24 19.68 20.78
N PRO A 100 9.09 20.79 20.03
CA PRO A 100 7.78 21.23 19.57
C PRO A 100 7.20 20.25 18.53
N PRO A 101 5.85 20.20 18.37
CA PRO A 101 5.20 19.28 17.45
C PRO A 101 5.72 19.35 16.01
N SER A 102 5.98 20.56 15.49
CA SER A 102 6.56 20.77 14.15
C SER A 102 7.88 20.03 13.93
N ILE A 103 8.75 20.01 14.93
CA ILE A 103 10.06 19.34 14.84
C ILE A 103 9.90 17.81 14.97
N LEU A 104 9.09 17.34 15.93
CA LEU A 104 8.86 15.91 16.12
C LEU A 104 8.19 15.27 14.89
N LEU A 105 7.15 15.92 14.36
CA LEU A 105 6.42 15.41 13.19
C LEU A 105 7.25 15.54 11.91
N GLY A 106 8.05 16.61 11.77
CA GLY A 106 9.02 16.73 10.67
C GLY A 106 10.02 15.58 10.66
N LYS A 107 10.55 15.19 11.82
CA LYS A 107 11.43 14.01 11.95
C LYS A 107 10.67 12.71 11.70
N LEU A 108 9.46 12.54 12.24
CA LEU A 108 8.65 11.34 12.06
C LEU A 108 8.31 11.09 10.58
N PHE A 109 7.94 12.15 9.84
CA PHE A 109 7.58 12.05 8.41
C PHE A 109 8.78 11.91 7.48
N ALA A 110 10.00 12.07 7.99
CA ALA A 110 11.20 11.70 7.23
C ALA A 110 11.33 10.18 7.05
N PHE A 111 10.64 9.37 7.86
CA PHE A 111 10.60 7.91 7.70
C PHE A 111 9.61 7.50 6.61
N GLN A 112 9.95 6.44 5.86
CA GLN A 112 9.05 5.87 4.86
C GLN A 112 7.84 5.23 5.55
N GLY A 113 6.65 5.79 5.32
CA GLY A 113 5.39 5.26 5.84
C GLY A 113 4.57 4.45 4.83
N VAL A 114 3.46 3.90 5.30
CA VAL A 114 2.44 3.20 4.48
C VAL A 114 1.09 3.88 4.67
N HIS A 115 0.33 4.03 3.59
CA HIS A 115 -1.02 4.58 3.68
C HIS A 115 -2.03 3.48 3.99
N LEU A 116 -2.82 3.67 5.05
CA LEU A 116 -4.01 2.89 5.34
C LEU A 116 -5.23 3.64 4.79
N ILE A 117 -5.58 3.33 3.55
CA ILE A 117 -6.69 4.01 2.84
C ILE A 117 -8.05 3.54 3.36
N ASP A 118 -8.16 2.25 3.62
CA ASP A 118 -9.38 1.64 4.12
C ASP A 118 -9.09 1.02 5.49
N PRO A 119 -9.61 1.61 6.59
CA PRO A 119 -9.43 1.09 7.95
C PRO A 119 -9.93 -0.35 8.14
N ASP A 120 -10.74 -0.87 7.23
CA ASP A 120 -11.22 -2.26 7.24
C ASP A 120 -10.33 -3.21 6.42
N ASP A 121 -9.50 -2.70 5.51
CA ASP A 121 -8.51 -3.47 4.75
C ASP A 121 -7.08 -3.15 5.21
N LEU A 122 -6.65 -3.89 6.23
CA LEU A 122 -5.32 -3.76 6.82
C LEU A 122 -4.23 -4.55 6.06
N SER A 123 -4.55 -5.28 4.99
CA SER A 123 -3.62 -6.24 4.37
C SER A 123 -2.31 -5.59 3.96
N SER A 124 -2.35 -4.43 3.32
CA SER A 124 -1.12 -3.72 2.90
C SER A 124 -0.23 -3.28 4.06
N VAL A 125 -0.83 -2.89 5.19
CA VAL A 125 -0.12 -2.48 6.41
C VAL A 125 0.48 -3.70 7.12
N ILE A 126 -0.31 -4.77 7.25
CA ILE A 126 0.12 -6.03 7.84
C ILE A 126 1.29 -6.61 7.03
N ASP A 127 1.15 -6.67 5.71
CA ASP A 127 2.22 -7.17 4.83
C ASP A 127 3.50 -6.36 5.02
N LYS A 128 3.41 -5.03 5.09
CA LYS A 128 4.57 -4.17 5.34
C LYS A 128 5.19 -4.42 6.71
N ILE A 129 4.39 -4.55 7.78
CA ILE A 129 4.89 -4.82 9.14
C ILE A 129 5.52 -6.21 9.20
N CYS A 130 4.86 -7.26 8.73
CA CYS A 130 5.37 -8.63 8.70
C CYS A 130 6.68 -8.71 7.92
N TYR A 131 6.74 -8.00 6.80
CA TYR A 131 7.93 -7.93 5.98
C TYR A 131 9.10 -7.23 6.71
N VAL A 132 8.84 -6.11 7.39
CA VAL A 132 9.86 -5.40 8.20
C VAL A 132 10.23 -6.17 9.47
N ALA A 133 9.31 -6.90 10.08
CA ALA A 133 9.56 -7.68 11.29
C ALA A 133 10.35 -8.96 10.98
N GLY A 134 10.10 -9.56 9.81
CA GLY A 134 10.50 -10.92 9.51
C GLY A 134 9.76 -11.94 10.40
N PRO A 135 10.26 -13.18 10.48
CA PRO A 135 9.78 -14.15 11.46
C PRO A 135 9.90 -13.59 12.88
N SER A 136 8.89 -13.80 13.72
CA SER A 136 8.94 -13.33 15.11
C SER A 136 10.14 -13.92 15.85
N GLN A 137 10.79 -13.07 16.63
CA GLN A 137 11.90 -13.44 17.52
C GLN A 137 11.59 -13.08 18.98
N CYS A 138 10.34 -12.71 19.24
CA CYS A 138 9.90 -12.17 20.51
C CYS A 138 9.00 -13.18 21.24
N ASP A 139 8.88 -13.03 22.56
CA ASP A 139 8.07 -13.91 23.42
C ASP A 139 6.66 -13.36 23.70
N GLY A 140 6.42 -12.07 23.41
CA GLY A 140 5.16 -11.38 23.70
C GLY A 140 4.90 -11.11 25.17
N GLU A 141 5.82 -11.47 26.05
CA GLU A 141 5.73 -11.21 27.49
C GLU A 141 6.70 -10.11 27.92
N THR A 142 7.95 -10.23 27.47
CA THR A 142 9.04 -9.32 27.82
C THR A 142 9.57 -8.56 26.61
N THR A 143 9.42 -9.11 25.42
CA THR A 143 9.88 -8.58 24.14
C THR A 143 8.76 -8.60 23.11
N TYR A 144 8.77 -7.63 22.21
CA TYR A 144 7.70 -7.41 21.25
C TYR A 144 8.26 -7.16 19.84
N ASP A 145 7.56 -7.66 18.83
CA ASP A 145 7.96 -7.41 17.44
C ASP A 145 7.68 -5.95 17.06
N CYS A 146 6.60 -5.38 17.57
CA CYS A 146 6.27 -3.98 17.35
C CYS A 146 5.50 -3.34 18.51
N PHE A 147 5.67 -2.04 18.67
CA PHE A 147 4.87 -1.17 19.52
C PHE A 147 3.86 -0.42 18.67
N VAL A 148 2.57 -0.50 18.97
CA VAL A 148 1.51 0.19 18.23
C VAL A 148 1.12 1.46 18.97
N ASN A 149 1.57 2.61 18.45
CA ASN A 149 1.22 3.94 18.92
C ASN A 149 0.00 4.49 18.17
N TYR A 150 -0.92 5.12 18.89
CA TYR A 150 -2.18 5.64 18.32
C TYR A 150 -2.79 6.72 19.22
N ARG A 151 -3.67 7.56 18.67
CA ARG A 151 -4.51 8.45 19.49
C ARG A 151 -5.80 7.71 19.87
N VAL A 152 -6.03 7.53 21.16
CA VAL A 152 -7.23 6.83 21.69
C VAL A 152 -8.54 7.43 21.17
N ALA A 153 -8.58 8.76 20.99
CA ALA A 153 -9.78 9.46 20.55
C ALA A 153 -10.19 9.14 19.09
N THR A 154 -9.24 8.76 18.23
CA THR A 154 -9.45 8.73 16.77
C THR A 154 -9.03 7.42 16.12
N GLU A 155 -7.94 6.77 16.55
CA GLU A 155 -7.43 5.54 15.92
C GLU A 155 -7.67 4.27 16.74
N LYS A 156 -8.33 4.33 17.89
CA LYS A 156 -8.52 3.18 18.80
C LYS A 156 -9.02 1.91 18.12
N VAL A 157 -10.05 2.02 17.28
CA VAL A 157 -10.64 0.87 16.57
C VAL A 157 -9.62 0.26 15.59
N VAL A 158 -8.85 1.10 14.89
CA VAL A 158 -7.83 0.66 13.93
C VAL A 158 -6.67 -0.01 14.66
N ALA A 159 -6.21 0.56 15.78
CA ALA A 159 -5.14 0.00 16.59
C ALA A 159 -5.49 -1.40 17.12
N GLU A 160 -6.73 -1.59 17.59
CA GLU A 160 -7.20 -2.89 18.09
C GLU A 160 -7.30 -3.93 16.97
N LYS A 161 -7.84 -3.56 15.80
CA LYS A 161 -7.86 -4.45 14.64
C LYS A 161 -6.44 -4.83 14.21
N LEU A 162 -5.55 -3.85 14.09
CA LEU A 162 -4.16 -4.07 13.70
C LEU A 162 -3.46 -5.02 14.68
N TYR A 163 -3.63 -4.81 15.99
CA TYR A 163 -3.10 -5.69 17.02
C TYR A 163 -3.55 -7.15 16.82
N LEU A 164 -4.86 -7.38 16.66
CA LEU A 164 -5.40 -8.73 16.46
C LEU A 164 -4.88 -9.37 15.18
N HIS A 165 -4.85 -8.63 14.07
CA HIS A 165 -4.31 -9.14 12.81
C HIS A 165 -2.82 -9.52 12.94
N LEU A 166 -1.99 -8.68 13.56
CA LEU A 166 -0.58 -9.00 13.76
C LEU A 166 -0.39 -10.28 14.59
N GLN A 167 -1.23 -10.52 15.60
CA GLN A 167 -1.22 -11.78 16.35
C GLN A 167 -1.58 -12.99 15.47
N THR A 168 -2.58 -12.88 14.57
CA THR A 168 -2.90 -13.96 13.63
C THR A 168 -1.75 -14.29 12.67
N HIS A 169 -0.85 -13.33 12.44
CA HIS A 169 0.39 -13.50 11.68
C HIS A 169 1.59 -13.93 12.54
N GLN A 170 1.36 -14.44 13.75
CA GLN A 170 2.38 -14.94 14.69
C GLN A 170 3.41 -13.88 15.10
N LEU A 171 3.02 -12.60 15.07
CA LEU A 171 3.81 -11.52 15.66
C LEU A 171 3.31 -11.21 17.06
N HIS A 172 4.18 -10.62 17.87
CA HIS A 172 3.88 -10.20 19.23
C HIS A 172 3.83 -8.66 19.33
N PRO A 173 2.71 -8.02 18.98
CA PRO A 173 2.54 -6.58 19.12
C PRO A 173 2.36 -6.18 20.60
N PHE A 174 2.84 -4.99 20.96
CA PHE A 174 2.50 -4.29 22.19
C PHE A 174 1.46 -3.20 21.89
N LEU A 175 0.29 -3.29 22.53
CA LEU A 175 -0.72 -2.24 22.54
C LEU A 175 -1.07 -1.93 23.99
N ASP A 176 -0.95 -0.66 24.38
CA ASP A 176 -1.10 -0.20 25.77
C ASP A 176 -2.37 -0.74 26.45
N ARG A 177 -3.51 -0.70 25.74
CA ARG A 177 -4.82 -1.17 26.20
C ARG A 177 -4.83 -2.65 26.59
N PHE A 178 -4.01 -3.49 25.95
CA PHE A 178 -3.96 -4.93 26.19
C PHE A 178 -2.76 -5.37 27.02
N CYS A 179 -1.65 -4.63 26.98
CA CYS A 179 -0.38 -5.07 27.54
C CYS A 179 0.02 -4.37 28.85
N LEU A 180 -0.65 -3.27 29.23
CA LEU A 180 -0.43 -2.61 30.52
C LEU A 180 -1.11 -3.39 31.63
N LYS A 181 -0.41 -3.58 32.75
CA LYS A 181 -0.97 -4.26 33.93
C LYS A 181 -1.90 -3.31 34.69
N ASN A 182 -2.95 -3.85 35.29
CA ASN A 182 -3.84 -3.07 36.16
C ASN A 182 -3.03 -2.43 37.30
N GLY A 183 -3.03 -1.10 37.37
CA GLY A 183 -2.30 -0.32 38.36
C GLY A 183 -0.85 0.01 38.01
N GLU A 184 -0.31 -0.46 36.87
CA GLU A 184 1.00 -0.02 36.36
C GLU A 184 0.92 1.45 35.93
N PRO A 185 1.85 2.33 36.36
CA PRO A 185 1.92 3.70 35.84
C PRO A 185 2.06 3.67 34.31
N TRP A 186 1.14 4.31 33.61
CA TRP A 186 1.10 4.32 32.14
C TRP A 186 2.48 4.60 31.53
N ARG A 187 3.20 5.59 32.08
CA ARG A 187 4.51 6.00 31.60
C ARG A 187 5.56 4.89 31.67
N GLU A 188 5.62 4.18 32.78
CA GLU A 188 6.57 3.07 32.94
C GLU A 188 6.24 1.92 32.00
N GLY A 189 4.95 1.61 31.87
CA GLY A 189 4.49 0.52 31.03
C GLY A 189 4.66 0.79 29.53
N PHE A 190 4.40 2.00 29.03
CA PHE A 190 4.65 2.31 27.62
C PHE A 190 6.16 2.35 27.33
N ILE A 191 6.98 2.94 28.20
CA ILE A 191 8.45 2.96 28.01
C ILE A 191 8.96 1.53 27.97
N ARG A 192 8.48 0.64 28.84
CA ARG A 192 8.78 -0.80 28.80
C ARG A 192 8.38 -1.41 27.46
N GLY A 193 7.13 -1.23 27.02
CA GLY A 193 6.66 -1.78 25.74
C GLY A 193 7.50 -1.30 24.56
N LEU A 194 7.76 0.01 24.48
CA LEU A 194 8.47 0.65 23.39
C LEU A 194 9.95 0.24 23.37
N THR A 195 10.63 0.26 24.52
CA THR A 195 12.05 -0.12 24.62
C THR A 195 12.32 -1.60 24.34
N GLN A 196 11.32 -2.45 24.60
CA GLN A 196 11.37 -3.88 24.30
C GLN A 196 10.77 -4.24 22.92
N SER A 197 10.41 -3.23 22.13
CA SER A 197 9.90 -3.41 20.76
C SER A 197 11.00 -3.21 19.72
N ARG A 198 10.94 -3.99 18.64
CA ARG A 198 11.86 -3.86 17.50
C ARG A 198 11.42 -2.76 16.52
N ILE A 199 10.11 -2.62 16.34
CA ILE A 199 9.49 -1.66 15.43
C ILE A 199 8.55 -0.73 16.23
N PHE A 200 8.55 0.55 15.91
CA PHE A 200 7.56 1.51 16.37
C PHE A 200 6.58 1.83 15.24
N VAL A 201 5.33 1.37 15.37
CA VAL A 201 4.26 1.59 14.39
C VAL A 201 3.44 2.79 14.85
N ALA A 202 3.58 3.92 14.16
CA ALA A 202 2.88 5.15 14.49
C ALA A 202 1.61 5.30 13.65
N LEU A 203 0.42 5.11 14.22
CA LEU A 203 -0.82 5.41 13.54
C LEU A 203 -1.04 6.93 13.51
N VAL A 204 -1.05 7.51 12.31
CA VAL A 204 -1.15 8.95 12.11
C VAL A 204 -2.37 9.27 11.26
N SER A 205 -3.32 10.02 11.83
CA SER A 205 -4.46 10.57 11.08
C SER A 205 -4.53 12.09 11.23
N GLN A 206 -5.27 12.74 10.33
CA GLN A 206 -5.52 14.18 10.42
C GLN A 206 -6.22 14.56 11.74
N ALA A 207 -7.18 13.73 12.18
CA ALA A 207 -7.90 13.95 13.44
C ALA A 207 -7.00 13.70 14.67
N GLY A 208 -6.14 12.70 14.61
CA GLY A 208 -5.19 12.38 15.68
C GLY A 208 -4.18 13.50 15.94
N LEU A 209 -3.77 14.20 14.88
CA LEU A 209 -2.84 15.33 14.94
C LEU A 209 -3.51 16.70 15.10
N ALA A 210 -4.83 16.80 15.20
CA ALA A 210 -5.53 18.08 15.29
C ALA A 210 -5.00 18.96 16.44
N LYS A 211 -4.75 18.38 17.62
CA LYS A 211 -4.19 19.12 18.76
C LYS A 211 -2.76 19.59 18.53
N CYS A 212 -1.97 18.91 17.69
CA CYS A 212 -0.58 19.29 17.42
C CYS A 212 -0.44 20.59 16.62
N ARG A 213 -1.56 21.13 16.10
CA ARG A 213 -1.64 22.41 15.38
C ARG A 213 -2.03 23.58 16.26
N ASP A 214 -2.51 23.31 17.46
CA ASP A 214 -3.11 24.32 18.32
C ASP A 214 -2.04 24.95 19.24
N ASP A 215 -1.57 26.14 18.86
CA ASP A 215 -0.61 26.95 19.64
C ASP A 215 -1.08 27.30 21.06
N SER A 216 -2.36 27.09 21.39
CA SER A 216 -2.92 27.33 22.73
C SER A 216 -2.83 26.13 23.67
N VAL A 217 -2.41 24.96 23.17
CA VAL A 217 -2.30 23.72 23.94
C VAL A 217 -0.90 23.58 24.53
N ASP A 218 -0.81 23.13 25.79
CA ASP A 218 0.46 22.68 26.37
C ASP A 218 0.80 21.28 25.86
N HIS A 219 1.74 21.21 24.92
CA HIS A 219 2.21 19.97 24.34
C HIS A 219 3.20 19.24 25.24
N GLY A 220 3.72 19.89 26.30
CA GLY A 220 4.63 19.30 27.29
C GLY A 220 4.09 18.03 27.96
N VAL A 221 2.76 17.92 28.02
CA VAL A 221 2.01 16.82 28.64
C VAL A 221 1.29 15.92 27.63
N ASP A 222 1.52 16.07 26.33
CA ASP A 222 0.87 15.22 25.32
C ASP A 222 1.57 13.86 25.23
N ASN A 223 0.87 12.82 25.72
CA ASN A 223 1.32 11.43 25.69
C ASN A 223 1.76 10.95 24.30
N LEU A 224 1.04 11.35 23.24
CA LEU A 224 1.34 10.92 21.87
C LEU A 224 2.71 11.46 21.42
N LEU A 225 2.96 12.74 21.70
CA LEU A 225 4.22 13.39 21.35
C LEU A 225 5.39 12.87 22.17
N LEU A 226 5.16 12.54 23.45
CA LEU A 226 6.18 11.91 24.29
C LEU A 226 6.61 10.56 23.72
N GLU A 227 5.66 9.73 23.28
CA GLU A 227 5.96 8.44 22.65
C GLU A 227 6.73 8.62 21.33
N TYR A 228 6.38 9.61 20.50
CA TYR A 228 7.15 9.95 19.30
C TYR A 228 8.59 10.37 19.62
N GLU A 229 8.78 11.23 20.61
CA GLU A 229 10.11 11.71 20.98
C GLU A 229 11.00 10.59 21.53
N VAL A 230 10.43 9.69 22.34
CA VAL A 230 11.12 8.49 22.85
C VAL A 230 11.49 7.56 21.69
N ALA A 231 10.57 7.30 20.75
CA ALA A 231 10.84 6.47 19.59
C ALA A 231 11.94 7.05 18.69
N LEU A 232 11.90 8.35 18.39
CA LEU A 232 12.93 9.04 17.62
C LEU A 232 14.30 8.97 18.31
N THR A 233 14.35 9.19 19.63
CA THR A 233 15.57 9.03 20.43
C THR A 233 16.13 7.61 20.34
N MET A 234 15.26 6.60 20.32
CA MET A 234 15.68 5.21 20.14
C MET A 234 16.22 4.91 18.74
N ALA A 235 15.60 5.46 17.68
CA ALA A 235 16.06 5.29 16.31
C ALA A 235 17.43 5.97 16.08
N GLU A 236 17.66 7.13 16.70
CA GLU A 236 18.95 7.82 16.68
C GLU A 236 20.05 7.01 17.39
N ALA A 237 19.71 6.30 18.47
CA ALA A 237 20.67 5.52 19.27
C ALA A 237 20.92 4.10 18.73
N ASP A 238 19.93 3.48 18.09
CA ASP A 238 20.03 2.15 17.51
C ASP A 238 19.47 2.12 16.08
N PRO A 239 20.33 2.03 15.05
CA PRO A 239 19.92 1.92 13.65
C PRO A 239 19.05 0.70 13.32
N SER A 240 18.99 -0.31 14.19
CA SER A 240 18.08 -1.45 14.04
C SER A 240 16.66 -1.17 14.51
N PHE A 241 16.40 -0.04 15.18
CA PHE A 241 15.06 0.36 15.58
C PHE A 241 14.34 1.01 14.42
N VAL A 242 13.28 0.35 13.96
CA VAL A 242 12.54 0.82 12.79
C VAL A 242 11.33 1.62 13.25
N ILE A 243 11.20 2.84 12.73
CA ILE A 243 9.96 3.62 12.84
C ILE A 243 9.17 3.44 11.54
N LEU A 244 7.91 3.04 11.66
CA LEU A 244 7.00 2.83 10.54
C LEU A 244 5.73 3.66 10.74
N PRO A 245 5.65 4.85 10.13
CA PRO A 245 4.42 5.63 10.10
C PRO A 245 3.34 4.92 9.27
N VAL A 246 2.12 4.85 9.80
CA VAL A 246 0.93 4.35 9.11
C VAL A 246 -0.06 5.49 9.00
N TYR A 247 -0.22 6.01 7.77
CA TYR A 247 -1.04 7.17 7.48
C TYR A 247 -2.50 6.75 7.29
N VAL A 248 -3.32 6.93 8.32
CA VAL A 248 -4.73 6.53 8.37
C VAL A 248 -5.59 7.56 7.64
N ALA A 249 -6.33 7.09 6.62
CA ALA A 249 -7.26 7.93 5.87
C ALA A 249 -8.47 8.35 6.71
N ALA A 250 -8.97 9.56 6.44
CA ALA A 250 -10.20 10.06 7.05
C ALA A 250 -11.43 9.48 6.34
N THR A 251 -12.47 9.13 7.09
CA THR A 251 -13.76 8.71 6.54
C THR A 251 -14.61 9.92 6.18
N VAL A 252 -15.24 9.89 5.00
CA VAL A 252 -16.16 10.93 4.52
C VAL A 252 -17.60 10.49 4.75
N ALA A 253 -18.46 11.42 5.14
CA ALA A 253 -19.91 11.21 5.15
C ALA A 253 -20.37 10.78 3.74
N GLY A 254 -20.68 9.49 3.57
CA GLY A 254 -20.95 8.87 2.27
C GLY A 254 -20.10 7.64 1.93
N GLY A 255 -19.26 7.15 2.85
CA GLY A 255 -18.52 5.89 2.67
C GLY A 255 -17.24 6.01 1.83
N GLY A 256 -16.78 7.25 1.59
CA GLY A 256 -15.49 7.55 0.96
C GLY A 256 -14.36 7.65 1.97
N PHE A 257 -13.11 7.64 1.47
CA PHE A 257 -11.90 7.81 2.27
C PHE A 257 -11.03 8.91 1.66
N ILE A 258 -10.49 9.80 2.49
CA ILE A 258 -9.54 10.84 2.11
C ILE A 258 -8.18 10.45 2.66
N LYS A 259 -7.19 10.27 1.77
CA LYS A 259 -5.82 10.02 2.19
C LYS A 259 -5.30 11.15 3.08
N PHE A 260 -4.49 10.76 4.06
CA PHE A 260 -3.69 11.69 4.83
C PHE A 260 -2.74 12.49 3.91
N GLN A 261 -2.76 13.82 4.03
CA GLN A 261 -1.95 14.75 3.21
C GLN A 261 -1.15 15.74 4.08
N ASP A 262 -1.26 15.66 5.39
CA ASP A 262 -0.77 16.68 6.33
C ASP A 262 0.70 16.41 6.70
N PHE A 263 1.59 16.41 5.72
CA PHE A 263 3.02 16.09 5.90
C PHE A 263 3.89 17.32 6.23
N ALA A 264 3.35 18.53 6.01
CA ALA A 264 4.11 19.75 6.08
C ALA A 264 4.33 20.15 7.55
N SER A 265 5.59 20.27 7.99
CA SER A 265 5.92 20.51 9.41
C SER A 265 5.48 21.89 9.91
N ASP A 266 5.32 22.85 9.01
CA ASP A 266 4.94 24.24 9.26
C ASP A 266 3.47 24.44 9.64
N ILE A 267 2.60 23.45 9.38
CA ILE A 267 1.19 23.49 9.82
C ILE A 267 1.02 23.11 11.30
N TYR A 268 2.10 22.70 11.97
CA TYR A 268 2.08 22.27 13.36
C TYR A 268 2.72 23.30 14.28
N SER A 269 2.33 23.26 15.55
CA SER A 269 2.78 24.25 16.55
C SER A 269 4.33 24.28 16.62
N PRO A 270 4.93 25.48 16.56
CA PRO A 270 6.37 25.67 16.70
C PRO A 270 6.83 25.76 18.17
N THR A 271 5.89 25.72 19.13
CA THR A 271 6.18 25.87 20.56
C THR A 271 5.70 24.64 21.34
N VAL A 272 6.39 24.28 22.43
CA VAL A 272 5.95 23.20 23.32
C VAL A 272 4.86 23.70 24.28
N HIS A 273 5.06 24.90 24.83
CA HIS A 273 4.13 25.53 25.76
C HIS A 273 3.32 26.60 25.03
N PRO A 274 2.08 26.86 25.47
CA PRO A 274 1.30 27.95 24.91
C PRO A 274 2.07 29.26 25.09
N LYS A 275 2.02 30.12 24.08
CA LYS A 275 2.51 31.50 24.24
C LYS A 275 1.69 32.10 25.37
N GLU A 276 2.33 32.41 26.50
CA GLU A 276 1.69 33.20 27.56
C GLU A 276 1.01 34.37 26.86
N ALA A 277 -0.31 34.48 27.02
CA ALA A 277 -1.06 35.56 26.41
C ALA A 277 -0.44 36.85 26.94
N THR A 278 0.51 37.39 26.17
CA THR A 278 1.22 38.61 26.53
C THR A 278 0.11 39.57 26.87
N GLN A 279 0.04 40.00 28.12
CA GLN A 279 -0.98 40.92 28.63
C GLN A 279 -0.78 42.29 27.95
N SER A 280 -0.95 42.34 26.63
CA SER A 280 -0.94 43.50 25.77
C SER A 280 -2.25 44.29 25.93
N GLY A 281 -2.80 44.29 27.15
CA GLY A 281 -3.95 45.07 27.55
C GLY A 281 -3.60 46.31 28.38
N LEU A 282 -2.31 46.59 28.63
CA LEU A 282 -1.91 47.69 29.53
C LEU A 282 -1.08 48.81 28.88
N VAL A 283 -0.70 48.71 27.61
CA VAL A 283 0.03 49.80 26.90
C VAL A 283 -0.86 50.58 25.92
N ASP A 284 -1.99 50.03 25.47
CA ASP A 284 -2.94 50.75 24.60
C ASP A 284 -3.91 51.68 25.34
N GLN A 285 -3.85 51.75 26.67
CA GLN A 285 -4.62 52.71 27.48
C GLN A 285 -3.89 54.03 27.78
N ILE A 286 -2.62 54.19 27.42
CA ILE A 286 -1.88 55.45 27.64
C ILE A 286 -1.88 56.37 26.40
N ASN A 287 -2.23 55.87 25.21
CA ASN A 287 -2.23 56.69 23.98
C ASN A 287 -3.61 57.22 23.54
N ARG A 288 -4.67 57.10 24.36
CA ARG A 288 -5.98 57.74 24.10
C ARG A 288 -6.17 59.00 24.93
N THR A 289 -5.25 59.95 24.84
CA THR A 289 -5.49 61.33 25.30
C THR A 289 -4.59 62.33 24.56
N CYS A 290 -4.75 62.45 23.24
CA CYS A 290 -4.44 63.70 22.53
C CYS A 290 -5.18 63.70 21.20
N GLY A 291 -6.06 64.68 21.01
CA GLY A 291 -6.81 64.88 19.78
C GLY A 291 -5.92 65.34 18.62
N GLY A 292 -6.40 65.11 17.40
CA GLY A 292 -5.73 65.61 16.20
C GLY A 292 -6.46 65.18 14.94
N ILE A 293 -7.30 66.07 14.44
CA ILE A 293 -7.93 66.03 13.12
C ILE A 293 -6.84 65.88 12.05
N GLY A 294 -6.94 64.87 11.19
CA GLY A 294 -5.96 64.62 10.14
C GLY A 294 -6.36 63.52 9.17
N THR A 295 -7.11 63.93 8.15
CA THR A 295 -7.41 63.23 6.90
C THR A 295 -6.14 62.59 6.30
N LEU A 296 -6.18 61.31 5.90
CA LEU A 296 -5.41 60.79 4.77
C LEU A 296 -5.85 59.37 4.37
N HIS A 297 -5.86 59.16 3.06
CA HIS A 297 -6.39 58.02 2.33
C HIS A 297 -5.78 56.67 2.75
N SER A 298 -6.64 55.69 3.00
CA SER A 298 -6.28 54.28 2.95
C SER A 298 -6.97 53.63 1.75
N HIS A 299 -6.16 53.36 0.73
CA HIS A 299 -6.55 52.58 -0.44
C HIS A 299 -6.94 51.17 -0.01
N ARG A 300 -8.23 50.89 -0.15
CA ARG A 300 -8.84 49.57 -0.02
C ARG A 300 -8.39 48.73 -1.22
N HIS A 301 -7.28 48.00 -1.08
CA HIS A 301 -6.92 46.96 -2.03
C HIS A 301 -7.91 45.81 -1.85
N VAL A 302 -8.78 45.66 -2.85
CA VAL A 302 -9.57 44.46 -3.10
C VAL A 302 -8.57 43.33 -3.32
N LEU A 303 -8.50 42.38 -2.39
CA LEU A 303 -7.77 41.14 -2.59
C LEU A 303 -8.59 40.29 -3.56
N SER A 304 -8.00 40.12 -4.74
CA SER A 304 -8.39 39.22 -5.79
C SER A 304 -8.37 37.77 -5.31
N ASP A 305 -9.40 37.06 -5.72
CA ASP A 305 -9.69 35.65 -5.52
C ASP A 305 -8.80 34.78 -6.43
N ASP A 306 -7.48 34.83 -6.19
CA ASP A 306 -6.49 34.11 -7.00
C ASP A 306 -5.43 33.48 -6.07
N ALA A 307 -5.89 32.51 -5.27
CA ALA A 307 -5.01 31.60 -4.53
C ALA A 307 -4.71 30.37 -5.40
N THR A 308 -3.69 30.55 -6.22
CA THR A 308 -2.76 29.56 -6.77
C THR A 308 -2.78 28.19 -6.09
N ASP A 309 -3.41 27.22 -6.76
CA ASP A 309 -2.79 26.05 -7.40
C ASP A 309 -1.38 25.61 -6.95
N VAL A 310 -1.17 25.43 -5.64
CA VAL A 310 0.05 24.83 -5.09
C VAL A 310 -0.33 23.68 -4.15
N ASN A 311 0.13 22.47 -4.51
CA ASN A 311 0.06 21.20 -3.76
C ASN A 311 -1.15 20.26 -3.92
N ARG A 312 -1.71 20.14 -5.14
CA ARG A 312 -2.41 18.89 -5.54
C ARG A 312 -1.48 17.96 -6.33
N LYS A 313 -0.52 17.34 -5.65
CA LYS A 313 -0.08 15.99 -6.06
C LYS A 313 -1.00 14.98 -5.39
N ILE A 314 -2.28 15.00 -5.80
CA ILE A 314 -3.10 13.79 -5.70
C ILE A 314 -2.27 12.72 -6.42
N SER A 315 -1.91 11.64 -5.73
CA SER A 315 -1.24 10.50 -6.37
C SER A 315 -1.99 10.21 -7.67
N LEU A 316 -1.33 10.21 -8.82
CA LEU A 316 -1.96 9.95 -10.14
C LEU A 316 -2.92 8.75 -10.08
N SER A 317 -2.59 7.76 -9.24
CA SER A 317 -3.40 6.57 -8.99
C SER A 317 -4.79 6.82 -8.34
N GLU A 318 -5.04 7.97 -7.74
CA GLU A 318 -6.31 8.37 -7.10
C GLU A 318 -7.15 9.29 -7.98
N SER A 319 -6.55 10.27 -8.66
CA SER A 319 -7.25 11.06 -9.66
C SER A 319 -7.78 10.15 -10.77
N SER A 320 -6.98 9.18 -11.20
CA SER A 320 -7.40 8.16 -12.17
C SER A 320 -8.50 7.25 -11.62
N SER A 321 -8.57 7.02 -10.31
CA SER A 321 -9.61 6.18 -9.71
C SER A 321 -10.99 6.85 -9.60
N ALA A 322 -11.03 8.18 -9.63
CA ALA A 322 -12.27 8.95 -9.67
C ALA A 322 -12.91 8.93 -11.07
N ASN A 323 -12.10 8.70 -12.11
CA ASN A 323 -12.52 8.77 -13.52
C ASN A 323 -12.57 7.40 -14.21
N VAL A 324 -12.88 6.32 -13.48
CA VAL A 324 -13.01 4.97 -14.07
C VAL A 324 -13.90 4.93 -15.32
N PRO A 325 -15.08 5.58 -15.37
CA PRO A 325 -15.91 5.59 -16.58
C PRO A 325 -15.23 6.25 -17.79
N GLU A 326 -14.39 7.26 -17.57
CA GLU A 326 -13.64 7.94 -18.64
C GLU A 326 -12.49 7.06 -19.13
N LEU A 327 -11.74 6.43 -18.22
CA LEU A 327 -10.70 5.46 -18.57
C LEU A 327 -11.27 4.28 -19.37
N LEU A 328 -12.44 3.77 -19.01
CA LEU A 328 -13.12 2.71 -19.75
C LEU A 328 -13.53 3.17 -21.16
N ARG A 329 -13.99 4.42 -21.32
CA ARG A 329 -14.30 5.00 -22.62
C ARG A 329 -13.06 5.15 -23.49
N GLU A 330 -11.96 5.64 -22.94
CA GLU A 330 -10.68 5.73 -23.66
C GLU A 330 -10.13 4.35 -24.03
N ALA A 331 -10.27 3.37 -23.15
CA ALA A 331 -9.86 2.00 -23.42
C ALA A 331 -10.65 1.35 -24.56
N LEU A 332 -11.95 1.65 -24.71
CA LEU A 332 -12.76 1.21 -25.87
C LEU A 332 -12.22 1.77 -27.20
N HIS A 333 -11.56 2.93 -27.18
CA HIS A 333 -10.84 3.48 -28.33
C HIS A 333 -9.42 2.90 -28.49
N LEU A 334 -9.13 1.77 -27.83
CA LEU A 334 -7.85 1.06 -27.86
C LEU A 334 -6.68 1.92 -27.37
N ASN A 335 -6.93 2.89 -26.47
CA ASN A 335 -5.88 3.68 -25.86
C ASN A 335 -5.07 2.82 -24.87
N LYS A 336 -3.83 2.51 -25.25
CA LYS A 336 -2.90 1.70 -24.45
C LYS A 336 -2.64 2.29 -23.06
N SER A 337 -2.48 3.61 -22.95
CA SER A 337 -2.21 4.27 -21.67
C SER A 337 -3.40 4.14 -20.71
N ALA A 338 -4.63 4.21 -21.22
CA ALA A 338 -5.83 4.01 -20.42
C ALA A 338 -5.93 2.57 -19.89
N LEU A 339 -5.59 1.58 -20.72
CA LEU A 339 -5.54 0.17 -20.33
C LEU A 339 -4.46 -0.12 -19.30
N GLU A 340 -3.26 0.46 -19.43
CA GLU A 340 -2.20 0.32 -18.43
C GLU A 340 -2.59 0.94 -17.08
N MET A 341 -3.30 2.08 -17.10
CA MET A 341 -3.87 2.68 -15.89
C MET A 341 -4.94 1.79 -15.26
N LEU A 342 -5.85 1.21 -16.07
CA LEU A 342 -6.86 0.26 -15.62
C LEU A 342 -6.23 -1.01 -15.05
N PHE A 343 -5.15 -1.51 -15.63
CA PHE A 343 -4.39 -2.65 -15.12
C PHE A 343 -3.79 -2.34 -13.74
N GLY A 344 -3.11 -1.21 -13.58
CA GLY A 344 -2.60 -0.77 -12.26
C GLY A 344 -3.71 -0.55 -11.23
N LEU A 345 -4.89 -0.09 -11.65
CA LEU A 345 -6.06 0.04 -10.79
C LEU A 345 -6.64 -1.32 -10.38
N ALA A 346 -6.84 -2.23 -11.33
CA ALA A 346 -7.44 -3.54 -11.13
C ALA A 346 -6.60 -4.46 -10.23
N GLN A 347 -5.28 -4.23 -10.11
CA GLN A 347 -4.44 -4.94 -9.14
C GLN A 347 -4.85 -4.71 -7.68
N ARG A 348 -5.61 -3.64 -7.40
CA ARG A 348 -6.13 -3.31 -6.07
C ARG A 348 -7.61 -3.73 -5.99
N SER A 349 -7.93 -4.68 -5.10
CA SER A 349 -9.26 -5.31 -4.94
C SER A 349 -10.42 -4.30 -4.94
N LYS A 350 -10.31 -3.23 -4.15
CA LYS A 350 -11.34 -2.19 -4.04
C LYS A 350 -11.58 -1.43 -5.35
N HIS A 351 -10.53 -1.18 -6.13
CA HIS A 351 -10.66 -0.51 -7.43
C HIS A 351 -11.16 -1.46 -8.50
N ALA A 352 -10.79 -2.75 -8.45
CA ALA A 352 -11.37 -3.76 -9.33
C ALA A 352 -12.90 -3.84 -9.18
N ALA A 353 -13.42 -3.83 -7.95
CA ALA A 353 -14.87 -3.80 -7.70
C ALA A 353 -15.54 -2.55 -8.30
N LYS A 354 -14.89 -1.38 -8.21
CA LYS A 354 -15.38 -0.14 -8.85
C LYS A 354 -15.37 -0.25 -10.39
N ILE A 355 -14.34 -0.85 -10.97
CA ILE A 355 -14.24 -1.07 -12.41
C ILE A 355 -15.34 -2.04 -12.88
N VAL A 356 -15.58 -3.13 -12.14
CA VAL A 356 -16.69 -4.05 -12.39
C VAL A 356 -18.03 -3.31 -12.37
N ALA A 357 -18.30 -2.54 -11.31
CA ALA A 357 -19.55 -1.76 -11.19
C ALA A 357 -19.74 -0.73 -12.30
N ALA A 358 -18.65 -0.24 -12.89
CA ALA A 358 -18.65 0.69 -14.02
C ALA A 358 -18.76 0.00 -15.41
N GLY A 359 -18.99 -1.32 -15.46
CA GLY A 359 -19.11 -2.08 -16.72
C GLY A 359 -17.77 -2.53 -17.32
N GLY A 360 -16.70 -2.53 -16.53
CA GLY A 360 -15.36 -2.85 -17.02
C GLY A 360 -15.22 -4.25 -17.62
N VAL A 361 -15.98 -5.25 -17.14
CA VAL A 361 -15.97 -6.61 -17.71
C VAL A 361 -16.46 -6.60 -19.17
N THR A 362 -17.58 -5.93 -19.44
CA THR A 362 -18.12 -5.76 -20.80
C THR A 362 -17.12 -5.06 -21.71
N VAL A 363 -16.51 -3.98 -21.24
CA VAL A 363 -15.51 -3.22 -21.99
C VAL A 363 -14.28 -4.07 -22.32
N MET A 364 -13.79 -4.89 -21.39
CA MET A 364 -12.67 -5.80 -21.68
C MET A 364 -13.04 -6.83 -22.75
N PHE A 365 -14.24 -7.39 -22.73
CA PHE A 365 -14.70 -8.30 -23.79
C PHE A 365 -14.84 -7.60 -25.14
N ASP A 366 -15.35 -6.36 -25.18
CA ASP A 366 -15.44 -5.60 -26.43
C ASP A 366 -14.03 -5.31 -27.02
N ILE A 367 -13.05 -4.98 -26.18
CA ILE A 367 -11.65 -4.80 -26.61
C ILE A 367 -11.07 -6.12 -27.13
N LEU A 368 -11.31 -7.23 -26.43
CA LEU A 368 -10.86 -8.55 -26.86
C LEU A 368 -11.54 -9.03 -28.15
N ALA A 369 -12.76 -8.57 -28.43
CA ALA A 369 -13.48 -8.83 -29.68
C ALA A 369 -12.98 -7.97 -30.85
N SER A 370 -12.27 -6.87 -30.58
CA SER A 370 -11.83 -5.93 -31.61
C SER A 370 -10.62 -6.43 -32.41
N ASP A 371 -10.39 -5.82 -33.58
CA ASP A 371 -9.20 -6.01 -34.43
C ASP A 371 -7.97 -5.21 -33.93
N GLY A 372 -7.90 -4.92 -32.63
CA GLY A 372 -6.80 -4.17 -32.02
C GLY A 372 -5.46 -4.92 -32.01
N ALA A 373 -4.38 -4.18 -31.75
CA ALA A 373 -3.04 -4.76 -31.61
C ALA A 373 -2.99 -5.82 -30.49
N VAL A 374 -2.19 -6.88 -30.70
CA VAL A 374 -2.05 -8.00 -29.75
C VAL A 374 -1.71 -7.51 -28.34
N GLU A 375 -0.79 -6.55 -28.20
CA GLU A 375 -0.40 -5.97 -26.89
C GLU A 375 -1.60 -5.36 -26.13
N VAL A 376 -2.52 -4.70 -26.84
CA VAL A 376 -3.72 -4.08 -26.24
C VAL A 376 -4.65 -5.17 -25.71
N LYS A 377 -4.80 -6.26 -26.47
CA LYS A 377 -5.62 -7.42 -26.10
C LYS A 377 -5.00 -8.21 -24.95
N ASP A 378 -3.66 -8.31 -24.90
CA ASP A 378 -2.93 -8.92 -23.78
C ASP A 378 -3.21 -8.18 -22.46
N VAL A 379 -3.13 -6.84 -22.48
CA VAL A 379 -3.43 -6.03 -21.29
C VAL A 379 -4.92 -6.15 -20.91
N ALA A 380 -5.83 -6.13 -21.88
CA ALA A 380 -7.26 -6.31 -21.63
C ALA A 380 -7.59 -7.68 -21.00
N ALA A 381 -6.95 -8.75 -21.46
CA ALA A 381 -7.07 -10.09 -20.86
C ALA A 381 -6.55 -10.09 -19.41
N ALA A 382 -5.40 -9.45 -19.17
CA ALA A 382 -4.83 -9.33 -17.84
C ALA A 382 -5.76 -8.55 -16.88
N VAL A 383 -6.35 -7.43 -17.33
CA VAL A 383 -7.35 -6.67 -16.58
C VAL A 383 -8.58 -7.54 -16.30
N LEU A 384 -9.13 -8.22 -17.31
CA LEU A 384 -10.29 -9.09 -17.17
C LEU A 384 -10.10 -10.16 -16.08
N SER A 385 -8.92 -10.80 -16.02
CA SER A 385 -8.62 -11.81 -14.99
C SER A 385 -8.63 -11.23 -13.57
N LEU A 386 -8.14 -10.00 -13.38
CA LEU A 386 -8.17 -9.29 -12.10
C LEU A 386 -9.60 -8.89 -11.70
N LEU A 387 -10.42 -8.46 -12.67
CA LEU A 387 -11.84 -8.14 -12.44
C LEU A 387 -12.64 -9.39 -12.07
N ALA A 388 -12.40 -10.51 -12.75
CA ALA A 388 -13.00 -11.81 -12.44
C ALA A 388 -12.69 -12.26 -11.01
N ARG A 389 -11.43 -12.13 -10.56
CA ARG A 389 -11.05 -12.39 -9.17
C ARG A 389 -11.75 -11.47 -8.18
N SER A 390 -12.05 -10.23 -8.57
CA SER A 390 -12.82 -9.31 -7.72
C SER A 390 -14.28 -9.70 -7.61
N LEU A 391 -14.88 -10.29 -8.67
CA LEU A 391 -16.24 -10.84 -8.62
C LEU A 391 -16.33 -12.01 -7.65
N GLU A 392 -15.32 -12.87 -7.58
CA GLU A 392 -15.25 -14.01 -6.65
C GLU A 392 -15.29 -13.60 -5.18
N ARG A 393 -14.73 -12.42 -4.88
CA ARG A 393 -14.71 -11.87 -3.52
C ARG A 393 -15.94 -11.05 -3.18
N ALA A 394 -16.64 -10.53 -4.18
CA ALA A 394 -17.84 -9.75 -3.96
C ALA A 394 -19.00 -10.72 -3.66
N GLU A 395 -19.63 -10.60 -2.49
CA GLU A 395 -20.87 -11.33 -2.23
C GLU A 395 -21.88 -11.01 -3.34
N ARG A 396 -22.55 -12.03 -3.89
CA ARG A 396 -23.45 -11.93 -5.06
C ARG A 396 -24.46 -10.77 -4.99
N GLN A 397 -24.84 -10.34 -3.78
CA GLN A 397 -25.80 -9.26 -3.55
C GLN A 397 -25.33 -7.88 -4.06
N ALA A 398 -24.03 -7.67 -4.25
CA ALA A 398 -23.49 -6.37 -4.69
C ALA A 398 -23.28 -6.27 -6.21
N THR A 399 -23.35 -7.38 -6.95
CA THR A 399 -23.10 -7.43 -8.38
C THR A 399 -24.40 -7.43 -9.16
N SER A 400 -24.56 -6.54 -10.15
CA SER A 400 -25.74 -6.54 -11.02
C SER A 400 -25.83 -7.86 -11.80
N ASP A 401 -27.03 -8.45 -11.89
CA ASP A 401 -27.30 -9.70 -12.63
C ASP A 401 -26.75 -9.68 -14.07
N ASN A 402 -26.68 -8.49 -14.69
CA ASN A 402 -26.14 -8.24 -16.02
C ASN A 402 -24.71 -8.79 -16.26
N VAL A 403 -23.86 -8.88 -15.22
CA VAL A 403 -22.48 -9.38 -15.39
C VAL A 403 -22.47 -10.88 -15.66
N TRP A 404 -23.37 -11.64 -15.04
CA TRP A 404 -23.44 -13.08 -15.23
C TRP A 404 -24.09 -13.43 -16.58
N GLU A 405 -25.10 -12.65 -16.99
CA GLU A 405 -25.71 -12.77 -18.32
C GLU A 405 -24.68 -12.55 -19.44
N LEU A 406 -23.70 -11.66 -19.24
CA LEU A 406 -22.63 -11.44 -20.20
C LEU A 406 -21.82 -12.70 -20.47
N PHE A 407 -21.46 -13.48 -19.45
CA PHE A 407 -20.70 -14.73 -19.64
C PHE A 407 -21.53 -15.84 -20.30
N VAL A 408 -22.85 -15.74 -20.24
CA VAL A 408 -23.77 -16.70 -20.85
C VAL A 408 -24.12 -16.35 -22.31
N ALA A 409 -23.91 -15.11 -22.71
CA ALA A 409 -24.20 -14.62 -24.05
C ALA A 409 -23.36 -15.31 -25.13
N ASP A 410 -24.00 -15.66 -26.25
CA ASP A 410 -23.35 -16.36 -27.38
C ASP A 410 -22.17 -15.56 -27.95
N ARG A 411 -22.29 -14.23 -28.01
CA ARG A 411 -21.19 -13.32 -28.42
C ARG A 411 -19.93 -13.52 -27.57
N THR A 412 -20.08 -13.70 -26.26
CA THR A 412 -18.94 -13.90 -25.36
C THR A 412 -18.26 -15.22 -25.65
N GLN A 413 -19.03 -16.26 -25.96
CA GLN A 413 -18.47 -17.56 -26.33
C GLN A 413 -17.64 -17.49 -27.62
N GLU A 414 -18.10 -16.76 -28.64
CA GLU A 414 -17.35 -16.53 -29.89
C GLU A 414 -16.02 -15.80 -29.62
N VAL A 415 -16.04 -14.78 -28.76
CA VAL A 415 -14.85 -14.03 -28.36
C VAL A 415 -13.86 -14.95 -27.62
N LEU A 416 -14.35 -15.77 -26.68
CA LEU A 416 -13.52 -16.74 -25.96
C LEU A 416 -12.87 -17.75 -26.91
N LEU A 417 -13.63 -18.32 -27.86
CA LEU A 417 -13.09 -19.25 -28.86
C LEU A 417 -11.99 -18.60 -29.71
N THR A 418 -12.22 -17.36 -30.14
CA THR A 418 -11.25 -16.59 -30.93
C THR A 418 -9.94 -16.39 -30.15
N ILE A 419 -10.03 -16.02 -28.88
CA ILE A 419 -8.85 -15.79 -28.03
C ILE A 419 -8.11 -17.09 -27.74
N LEU A 420 -8.83 -18.15 -27.38
CA LEU A 420 -8.21 -19.43 -27.06
C LEU A 420 -7.57 -20.11 -28.28
N SER A 421 -8.04 -19.75 -29.47
CA SER A 421 -7.45 -20.17 -30.75
C SER A 421 -6.34 -19.23 -31.25
N SER A 422 -6.07 -18.11 -30.57
CA SER A 422 -5.04 -17.14 -30.99
C SER A 422 -3.62 -17.67 -30.74
N ASP A 423 -2.61 -17.00 -31.29
CA ASP A 423 -1.20 -17.32 -31.01
C ASP A 423 -0.66 -16.66 -29.72
N SER A 424 -1.47 -15.89 -28.97
CA SER A 424 -1.02 -15.23 -27.73
C SER A 424 -1.22 -16.13 -26.51
N ASP A 425 -0.12 -16.69 -26.00
CA ASP A 425 -0.13 -17.46 -24.75
C ASP A 425 -0.52 -16.60 -23.53
N ILE A 426 -0.22 -15.29 -23.58
CA ILE A 426 -0.60 -14.34 -22.53
C ILE A 426 -2.13 -14.21 -22.46
N GLN A 427 -2.80 -14.05 -23.61
CA GLN A 427 -4.26 -13.96 -23.64
C GLN A 427 -4.91 -15.25 -23.18
N LYS A 428 -4.45 -16.41 -23.68
CA LYS A 428 -4.94 -17.72 -23.25
C LYS A 428 -4.83 -17.87 -21.73
N HIS A 429 -3.66 -17.57 -21.19
CA HIS A 429 -3.39 -17.69 -19.76
C HIS A 429 -4.37 -16.84 -18.93
N TYR A 430 -4.44 -15.54 -19.20
CA TYR A 430 -5.28 -14.65 -18.38
C TYR A 430 -6.78 -14.89 -18.58
N VAL A 431 -7.24 -15.21 -19.80
CA VAL A 431 -8.65 -15.53 -20.04
C VAL A 431 -9.05 -16.80 -19.30
N VAL A 432 -8.25 -17.87 -19.37
CA VAL A 432 -8.57 -19.12 -18.64
C VAL A 432 -8.58 -18.88 -17.13
N MET A 433 -7.60 -18.14 -16.58
CA MET A 433 -7.60 -17.78 -15.17
C MET A 433 -8.84 -16.96 -14.77
N GLY A 434 -9.26 -16.02 -15.62
CA GLY A 434 -10.50 -15.26 -15.42
C GLY A 434 -11.73 -16.17 -15.42
N LEU A 435 -11.82 -17.13 -16.35
CA LEU A 435 -12.92 -18.09 -16.41
C LEU A 435 -12.98 -18.98 -15.16
N VAL A 436 -11.84 -19.44 -14.63
CA VAL A 436 -11.80 -20.21 -13.36
C VAL A 436 -12.44 -19.40 -12.23
N HIS A 437 -12.03 -18.15 -12.05
CA HIS A 437 -12.58 -17.29 -11.00
C HIS A 437 -14.10 -17.12 -11.15
N VAL A 438 -14.59 -16.84 -12.36
CA VAL A 438 -16.03 -16.66 -12.63
C VAL A 438 -16.81 -17.97 -12.40
N ALA A 439 -16.26 -19.11 -12.83
CA ALA A 439 -16.87 -20.42 -12.64
C ALA A 439 -16.98 -20.82 -11.15
N ASN A 440 -16.02 -20.40 -10.32
CA ASN A 440 -16.08 -20.59 -8.87
C ASN A 440 -17.15 -19.70 -8.21
N CYS A 441 -17.46 -18.54 -8.79
CA CYS A 441 -18.52 -17.66 -8.30
C CYS A 441 -19.91 -18.23 -8.59
N ASP A 442 -20.09 -18.77 -9.80
CA ASP A 442 -21.39 -19.23 -10.27
C ASP A 442 -21.33 -20.50 -11.11
N ALA A 443 -21.89 -21.57 -10.53
CA ALA A 443 -22.08 -22.86 -11.19
C ALA A 443 -22.91 -22.76 -12.47
N SER A 444 -23.81 -21.77 -12.59
CA SER A 444 -24.60 -21.57 -13.81
C SER A 444 -23.70 -21.16 -14.99
N VAL A 445 -22.72 -20.28 -14.75
CA VAL A 445 -21.73 -19.86 -15.75
C VAL A 445 -20.84 -21.03 -16.14
N LYS A 446 -20.36 -21.80 -15.15
CA LYS A 446 -19.57 -23.01 -15.42
C LYS A 446 -20.33 -23.99 -16.31
N ALA A 447 -21.58 -24.29 -15.96
CA ALA A 447 -22.43 -25.20 -16.74
C ALA A 447 -22.64 -24.69 -18.18
N ARG A 448 -22.80 -23.38 -18.37
CA ARG A 448 -22.94 -22.79 -19.71
C ARG A 448 -21.66 -22.87 -20.53
N LEU A 449 -20.51 -22.54 -19.95
CA LEU A 449 -19.21 -22.66 -20.63
C LEU A 449 -18.99 -24.10 -21.14
N LEU A 450 -19.38 -25.10 -20.34
CA LEU A 450 -19.26 -26.52 -20.69
C LEU A 450 -20.31 -27.02 -21.70
N GLN A 451 -21.35 -26.24 -22.03
CA GLN A 451 -22.28 -26.59 -23.11
C GLN A 451 -21.67 -26.41 -24.51
N SER A 452 -20.64 -25.57 -24.62
CA SER A 452 -19.94 -25.33 -25.87
C SER A 452 -18.91 -26.42 -26.16
N LYS A 453 -19.21 -27.28 -27.13
CA LYS A 453 -18.30 -28.36 -27.53
C LYS A 453 -16.95 -27.85 -28.01
N ASP A 454 -16.95 -26.74 -28.75
CA ASP A 454 -15.73 -26.15 -29.30
C ASP A 454 -14.86 -25.56 -28.18
N LEU A 455 -15.49 -24.91 -27.19
CA LEU A 455 -14.77 -24.34 -26.06
C LEU A 455 -14.15 -25.44 -25.20
N VAL A 456 -14.93 -26.49 -24.92
CA VAL A 456 -14.46 -27.68 -24.21
C VAL A 456 -13.29 -28.34 -24.95
N ALA A 457 -13.36 -28.47 -26.28
CA ALA A 457 -12.26 -29.00 -27.07
C ALA A 457 -10.99 -28.14 -26.98
N CYS A 458 -11.13 -26.80 -27.02
CA CYS A 458 -10.00 -25.88 -26.81
C CYS A 458 -9.39 -26.03 -25.42
N LEU A 459 -10.21 -26.14 -24.37
CA LEU A 459 -9.75 -26.31 -22.99
C LEU A 459 -9.03 -27.66 -22.80
N HIS A 460 -9.51 -28.74 -23.40
CA HIS A 460 -8.80 -30.03 -23.40
C HIS A 460 -7.44 -29.92 -24.09
N HIS A 461 -7.39 -29.28 -25.26
CA HIS A 461 -6.12 -29.08 -25.97
C HIS A 461 -5.11 -28.30 -25.11
N LEU A 462 -5.55 -27.19 -24.48
CA LEU A 462 -4.70 -26.39 -23.59
C LEU A 462 -4.30 -27.16 -22.32
N ALA A 463 -5.15 -28.05 -21.80
CA ALA A 463 -4.79 -28.94 -20.70
C ALA A 463 -3.67 -29.90 -21.10
N GLU A 464 -3.66 -30.41 -22.33
CA GLU A 464 -2.63 -31.33 -22.82
C GLU A 464 -1.32 -30.60 -23.15
N THR A 465 -1.39 -29.52 -23.92
CA THR A 465 -0.22 -28.86 -24.51
C THR A 465 0.28 -27.65 -23.74
N GLY A 466 -0.56 -27.05 -22.89
CA GLY A 466 -0.26 -25.81 -22.20
C GLY A 466 0.75 -25.96 -21.05
N PRO A 467 1.32 -24.82 -20.58
CA PRO A 467 2.15 -24.77 -19.39
C PRO A 467 1.43 -25.33 -18.15
N ALA A 468 2.19 -25.80 -17.14
CA ALA A 468 1.63 -26.48 -15.96
C ALA A 468 0.51 -25.69 -15.26
N VAL A 469 0.65 -24.36 -15.15
CA VAL A 469 -0.37 -23.49 -14.52
C VAL A 469 -1.65 -23.44 -15.36
N LEU A 470 -1.52 -23.27 -16.68
CA LEU A 470 -2.66 -23.24 -17.60
C LEU A 470 -3.37 -24.60 -17.63
N ARG A 471 -2.59 -25.69 -17.62
CA ARG A 471 -3.12 -27.05 -17.53
C ARG A 471 -3.98 -27.25 -16.29
N GLY A 472 -3.49 -26.87 -15.12
CA GLY A 472 -4.26 -26.96 -13.87
C GLY A 472 -5.57 -26.19 -13.97
N ALA A 473 -5.52 -24.93 -14.43
CA ALA A 473 -6.69 -24.08 -14.59
C ALA A 473 -7.73 -24.66 -15.59
N CYS A 474 -7.29 -25.23 -16.71
CA CYS A 474 -8.18 -25.89 -17.65
C CYS A 474 -8.84 -27.14 -17.04
N LEU A 475 -8.09 -27.95 -16.28
CA LEU A 475 -8.65 -29.12 -15.61
C LEU A 475 -9.68 -28.74 -14.54
N ASP A 476 -9.42 -27.68 -13.76
CA ASP A 476 -10.37 -27.16 -12.75
C ASP A 476 -11.68 -26.66 -13.38
N LEU A 477 -11.62 -26.10 -14.59
CA LEU A 477 -12.81 -25.71 -15.35
C LEU A 477 -13.60 -26.90 -15.90
N LEU A 478 -12.90 -27.96 -16.32
CA LEU A 478 -13.48 -29.15 -16.94
C LEU A 478 -14.09 -30.15 -15.92
N GLN A 479 -13.62 -30.14 -14.67
CA GLN A 479 -14.13 -30.96 -13.56
C GLN A 479 -15.34 -30.32 -12.89
#